data_AF-A0A835Z6J6-F1
#
_entry.id   AF-A0A835Z6J6-F1
#
_cell.length_a   1.000
_cell.length_b   1.000
_cell.length_c   1.000
_cell.angle_alpha   90.00
_cell.angle_beta   90.00
_cell.angle_gamma   90.00
#
_symmetry.space_group_name_H-M   'P 1'
#
loop_
_entity.id
_entity.type
_entity.pdbx_description
1 polymer ?
#
loop_
_entity_poly.entity_id
_entity_poly.type
_entity_poly.pdbx_seq_one_letter_code
_entity_poly.pdbx_strand_id
1 'polypeptide(L)'
;MEHYRIMLAGCSVYFDRAVLLHRYPRLRLYVGHKTIELSSLLGIVRRWRPDLLRSLPPTQECHRALIDVMEAVSLLRWFWRSFLVGV
;
A
#
# COMPACT_ATOMS: atom_id res chain seq x y z
N MET A 1 0.20 8.13 25.33
CA MET A 1 1.45 8.55 24.66
C MET A 1 1.39 8.10 23.20
N GLU A 2 0.76 8.90 22.33
CA GLU A 2 0.55 8.56 20.93
C GLU A 2 1.66 9.20 20.07
N HIS A 3 2.88 8.67 20.17
CA HIS A 3 4.05 9.18 19.45
C HIS A 3 4.40 8.34 18.22
N TYR A 4 3.41 7.96 17.42
CA TYR A 4 3.64 7.38 16.10
C TYR A 4 2.54 7.81 15.14
N ARG A 5 2.84 8.78 14.25
CA ARG A 5 1.81 9.46 13.46
C ARG A 5 1.60 8.88 12.05
N ILE A 6 2.54 8.10 11.52
CA ILE A 6 2.52 7.69 10.11
C ILE A 6 2.36 6.18 9.97
N MET A 7 1.39 5.74 9.16
CA MET A 7 1.25 4.35 8.73
C MET A 7 2.05 4.14 7.44
N LEU A 8 2.84 3.07 7.35
CA LEU A 8 3.44 2.67 6.07
C LEU A 8 2.35 2.10 5.17
N ALA A 9 2.39 2.44 3.90
CA ALA A 9 1.48 1.93 2.88
C ALA A 9 2.26 1.56 1.63
N GLY A 10 1.84 0.49 0.95
CA GLY A 10 2.48 0.03 -0.28
C GLY A 10 2.08 -1.38 -0.66
N CYS A 11 2.62 -1.85 -1.77
CA CYS A 11 2.55 -3.24 -2.18
C CYS A 11 3.71 -4.00 -1.55
N SER A 12 3.43 -5.07 -0.79
CA SER A 12 4.43 -5.85 -0.07
C SER A 12 5.19 -5.04 1.00
N VAL A 13 4.53 -4.03 1.58
CA VAL A 13 5.12 -3.04 2.50
C VAL A 13 5.64 -3.67 3.80
N TYR A 14 5.24 -4.90 4.12
CA TYR A 14 5.81 -5.67 5.22
C TYR A 14 7.34 -5.82 5.10
N PHE A 15 7.85 -6.09 3.89
CA PHE A 15 9.29 -6.23 3.67
C PHE A 15 10.01 -4.89 3.86
N ASP A 16 9.45 -3.81 3.30
CA ASP A 16 10.00 -2.46 3.46
C ASP A 16 10.06 -2.05 4.93
N ARG A 17 9.02 -2.39 5.70
CA ARG A 17 8.98 -2.17 7.14
C ARG A 17 10.14 -2.89 7.85
N ALA A 18 10.37 -4.16 7.55
CA ALA A 18 11.44 -4.93 8.18
C ALA A 18 12.81 -4.30 7.90
N VAL A 19 13.07 -3.92 6.66
CA VAL A 19 14.30 -3.21 6.26
C VAL A 19 14.40 -1.86 6.98
N LEU A 20 13.32 -1.08 7.01
CA LEU A 20 13.27 0.23 7.66
C LEU A 20 13.61 0.15 9.14
N LEU A 21 12.95 -0.76 9.87
CA LEU A 21 13.15 -0.91 11.32
C LEU A 21 14.55 -1.39 11.68
N HIS A 22 15.18 -2.19 10.81
CA HIS A 22 16.53 -2.73 11.02
C HIS A 22 17.64 -1.76 10.59
N ARG A 23 17.49 -1.11 9.43
CA ARG A 23 18.54 -0.30 8.80
C ARG A 23 18.43 1.20 9.10
N TYR A 24 17.25 1.70 9.46
CA TYR A 24 16.99 3.13 9.63
C TYR A 24 16.39 3.47 11.01
N PRO A 25 17.19 3.38 12.09
CA PRO A 25 16.71 3.53 13.47
C PRO A 25 16.14 4.91 13.78
N ARG A 26 16.62 5.96 13.11
CA ARG A 26 16.04 7.32 13.23
C ARG A 26 14.65 7.41 12.61
N LEU A 27 14.44 6.74 11.47
CA LEU A 27 13.18 6.77 10.75
C LEU A 27 12.10 5.97 11.49
N ARG A 28 12.49 4.88 12.16
CA ARG A 28 11.64 4.06 13.03
C ARG A 28 10.83 4.91 14.04
N LEU A 29 11.39 6.01 14.55
CA LEU A 29 10.72 6.87 15.54
C LEU A 29 9.47 7.58 15.00
N TYR A 30 9.31 7.68 13.67
CA TYR A 30 8.19 8.38 13.04
C TYR A 30 7.05 7.44 12.61
N VAL A 31 7.33 6.13 12.53
CA VAL A 31 6.45 5.16 11.88
C VAL A 31 5.73 4.27 12.88
N GLY A 32 4.40 4.26 12.81
CA GLY A 32 3.56 3.47 13.72
C GLY A 32 3.64 1.98 13.49
N HIS A 33 2.99 1.23 14.39
CA HIS A 33 2.93 -0.23 14.32
C HIS A 33 2.04 -0.74 13.17
N LYS A 34 1.05 0.06 12.76
CA LYS A 34 0.10 -0.30 11.70
C LYS A 34 0.70 -0.07 10.31
N THR A 35 0.30 -0.93 9.37
CA THR A 35 0.63 -0.84 7.96
C THR A 35 -0.62 -1.02 7.10
N ILE A 36 -0.64 -0.39 5.93
CA ILE A 36 -1.66 -0.54 4.90
C ILE A 36 -1.07 -1.38 3.78
N GLU A 37 -1.36 -2.68 3.80
CA GLU A 37 -0.86 -3.65 2.82
C GLU A 37 -1.80 -3.74 1.61
N LEU A 38 -1.43 -3.08 0.52
CA LEU A 38 -2.27 -2.96 -0.67
C LEU A 38 -2.40 -4.29 -1.43
N SER A 39 -1.38 -5.15 -1.37
CA SER A 39 -1.42 -6.46 -2.05
C SER A 39 -2.45 -7.40 -1.43
N SER A 40 -2.62 -7.34 -0.11
CA SER A 40 -3.68 -8.07 0.60
C SER A 40 -5.07 -7.58 0.17
N LEU A 41 -5.25 -6.26 0.09
CA LEU A 41 -6.52 -5.68 -0.36
C LEU A 41 -6.82 -6.06 -1.82
N LEU A 42 -5.82 -6.05 -2.71
CA LEU A 42 -5.97 -6.52 -4.08
C LEU A 42 -6.35 -8.00 -4.13
N GLY A 43 -5.77 -8.82 -3.24
CA GLY A 43 -6.13 -10.22 -3.08
C GLY A 43 -7.61 -10.42 -2.69
N ILE A 44 -8.13 -9.56 -1.82
CA ILE A 44 -9.57 -9.57 -1.45
C ILE A 44 -10.41 -9.19 -2.66
N VAL A 45 -10.07 -8.09 -3.36
CA VAL A 45 -10.84 -7.64 -4.54
C VAL A 45 -10.89 -8.72 -5.63
N ARG A 46 -9.75 -9.38 -5.92
CA ARG A 46 -9.70 -10.48 -6.89
C ARG A 46 -10.68 -11.63 -6.58
N ARG A 47 -10.99 -11.85 -5.30
CA ARG A 47 -11.88 -12.95 -4.86
C ARG A 47 -13.33 -12.50 -4.74
N TRP A 48 -13.55 -11.31 -4.17
CA TRP A 48 -14.90 -10.85 -3.81
C TRP A 48 -15.57 -10.08 -4.94
N ARG A 49 -14.79 -9.36 -5.75
CA ARG A 49 -15.27 -8.48 -6.82
C ARG A 49 -14.35 -8.54 -8.06
N PRO A 50 -14.20 -9.72 -8.68
CA PRO A 50 -13.35 -9.89 -9.87
C PRO A 50 -13.81 -9.03 -11.06
N ASP A 51 -15.08 -8.64 -11.10
CA ASP A 51 -15.65 -7.73 -12.09
C ASP A 51 -14.95 -6.36 -12.13
N LEU A 52 -14.51 -5.85 -10.97
CA LEU A 52 -13.85 -4.55 -10.86
C LEU A 52 -12.46 -4.54 -11.52
N LEU A 53 -11.80 -5.70 -11.63
CA LEU A 53 -10.43 -5.81 -12.14
C LEU A 53 -10.27 -5.27 -13.57
N ARG A 54 -11.37 -5.17 -14.34
CA ARG A 54 -11.38 -4.54 -15.68
C ARG A 54 -10.95 -3.06 -15.65
N SER A 55 -11.09 -2.41 -14.50
CA SER A 55 -10.73 -1.00 -14.27
C SER A 55 -9.45 -0.83 -13.45
N LEU A 56 -8.74 -1.92 -13.15
CA LEU A 56 -7.51 -1.89 -12.35
C LEU A 56 -6.47 -1.00 -13.06
N PRO A 57 -5.81 -0.07 -12.35
CA PRO A 57 -4.76 0.75 -12.94
C PRO A 57 -3.61 -0.13 -13.45
N PRO A 58 -3.02 0.20 -14.62
CA PRO A 58 -1.85 -0.51 -15.12
C PRO A 58 -0.63 -0.24 -14.25
N THR A 59 0.31 -1.19 -14.24
CA THR A 59 1.64 -1.07 -13.63
C THR A 59 2.70 -0.99 -14.72
N GLN A 60 3.76 -0.24 -14.48
CA GLN A 60 4.93 -0.12 -15.35
C GLN A 60 6.01 -1.14 -15.00
N GLU A 61 6.01 -1.68 -13.77
CA GLU A 61 6.95 -2.70 -13.28
C GLU A 61 8.44 -2.36 -13.48
N CYS A 62 8.77 -1.06 -13.46
CA CYS A 62 10.13 -0.60 -13.74
C CYS A 62 11.07 -0.63 -12.52
N HIS A 63 10.58 -1.13 -11.38
CA HIS A 63 11.32 -1.29 -10.11
C HIS A 63 12.06 -0.04 -9.67
N ARG A 64 11.45 1.13 -9.92
CA ARG A 64 11.97 2.42 -9.50
C ARG A 64 11.13 2.88 -8.32
N ALA A 65 11.77 3.10 -7.17
CA ALA A 65 11.08 3.44 -5.92
C ALA A 65 10.04 4.57 -6.07
N LEU A 66 10.34 5.64 -6.82
CA LEU A 66 9.38 6.72 -7.05
C LEU A 66 8.15 6.25 -7.85
N ILE A 67 8.36 5.45 -8.89
CA ILE A 67 7.28 4.92 -9.72
C ILE A 67 6.44 3.93 -8.93
N ASP A 68 7.08 3.02 -8.19
CA ASP A 68 6.38 2.01 -7.37
C ASP A 68 5.49 2.68 -6.30
N VAL A 69 5.96 3.78 -5.69
CA VAL A 69 5.15 4.59 -4.76
C VAL A 69 3.96 5.26 -5.48
N MET A 70 4.18 5.82 -6.68
CA MET A 70 3.10 6.44 -7.47
C MET A 70 2.05 5.42 -7.92
N GLU A 71 2.47 4.20 -8.25
CA GLU A 71 1.57 3.08 -8.58
C GLU A 71 0.76 2.64 -7.36
N ALA A 72 1.39 2.52 -6.18
CA ALA A 72 0.70 2.24 -4.93
C ALA A 72 -0.36 3.30 -4.59
N VAL A 73 -0.04 4.59 -4.78
CA VAL A 73 -1.00 5.70 -4.61
C VAL A 73 -2.16 5.58 -5.61
N SER A 74 -1.88 5.24 -6.86
CA SER A 74 -2.90 5.06 -7.90
C SER A 74 -3.82 3.88 -7.59
N LEU A 75 -3.26 2.77 -7.12
CA LEU A 75 -4.01 1.60 -6.68
C LEU A 75 -4.88 1.92 -5.45
N LEU A 76 -4.36 2.68 -4.48
CA LEU A 76 -5.16 3.09 -3.31
C LEU A 76 -6.33 4.00 -3.71
N ARG A 77 -6.11 4.94 -4.64
CA ARG A 77 -7.20 5.76 -5.21
C ARG A 77 -8.24 4.92 -5.93
N TRP A 78 -7.80 3.87 -6.63
CA TRP A 78 -8.71 2.95 -7.28
C TRP A 78 -9.55 2.19 -6.24
N PHE A 79 -8.95 1.58 -5.21
CA PHE A 79 -9.69 0.91 -4.14
C PHE A 79 -10.74 1.83 -3.50
N TRP A 80 -10.36 3.07 -3.21
CA TRP A 80 -11.26 4.06 -2.63
C TRP A 80 -12.51 4.27 -3.51
N ARG A 81 -12.32 4.41 -4.82
CA ARG A 81 -13.39 4.75 -5.77
C ARG A 81 -14.23 3.55 -6.22
N SER A 82 -13.66 2.34 -6.25
CA SER A 82 -14.29 1.19 -6.87
C SER A 82 -14.70 0.08 -5.89
N PHE A 83 -14.09 0.02 -4.71
CA PHE A 83 -14.26 -1.11 -3.80
C PHE A 83 -14.66 -0.74 -2.37
N LEU A 84 -14.02 0.28 -1.77
CA LEU A 84 -14.20 0.62 -0.35
C LEU A 84 -15.40 1.52 -0.09
N VAL A 85 -15.62 2.53 -0.93
CA VAL A 85 -16.81 3.38 -0.85
C VAL A 85 -17.83 2.76 -1.80
N GLY A 86 -18.84 2.09 -1.23
CA GLY A 86 -19.94 1.51 -2.01
C GLY A 86 -20.65 2.61 -2.81
N VAL A 87 -20.80 2.40 -4.11
CA VAL A 87 -21.81 3.07 -4.93
C VAL A 87 -23.04 2.18 -4.94
#